data_AF-A0A7W0EU18-F1
#
_entry.id   AF-A0A7W0EU18-F1
#
_cell.length_a   1.000
_cell.length_b   1.000
_cell.length_c   1.000
_cell.angle_alpha   90.00
_cell.angle_beta   90.00
_cell.angle_gamma   90.00
#
_symmetry.space_group_name_H-M   'P 1'
#
loop_
_entity.id
_entity.type
_entity.pdbx_description
1 polymer ?
#
loop_
_entity_poly.entity_id
_entity_poly.type
_entity_poly.pdbx_seq_one_letter_code
_entity_poly.pdbx_strand_id
1 'polypeptide(L)'
;MAGEMVNTGFVEKRSGPRTAISEDYSVEFQVKGTGPIYHFKLWDESNGGMSILVKQDSSVSLSVTDILDMNYYTDKARLTKTIRTRIVHITKHDSGRFAGHFVVGLAQLLS
;
A
#
# COMPACT_ATOMS: atom_id res chain seq x y z
N MET A 1 0.87 33.67 28.79
CA MET A 1 0.78 33.52 27.32
C MET A 1 1.84 32.52 26.89
N ALA A 2 1.57 31.82 25.77
CA ALA A 2 2.10 30.52 25.33
C ALA A 2 1.43 29.35 26.08
N GLY A 3 0.57 28.52 25.48
CA GLY A 3 0.34 28.22 24.07
C GLY A 3 0.15 26.71 24.00
N GLU A 4 -1.11 26.30 23.99
CA GLU A 4 -1.60 24.93 24.11
C GLU A 4 -1.01 24.00 23.04
N MET A 5 -0.23 22.98 23.45
CA MET A 5 0.17 21.89 22.57
C MET A 5 -0.99 20.90 22.46
N VAL A 6 -1.79 21.05 21.42
CA VAL A 6 -2.76 20.04 20.98
C VAL A 6 -2.02 18.75 20.62
N ASN A 7 -2.01 17.80 21.57
CA ASN A 7 -1.67 16.41 21.31
C ASN A 7 -2.83 15.80 20.49
N THR A 8 -2.72 15.82 19.17
CA THR A 8 -3.62 15.05 18.29
C THR A 8 -3.28 13.58 18.42
N GLY A 9 -3.67 12.99 19.55
CA GLY A 9 -3.62 11.57 19.82
C GLY A 9 -4.56 10.84 18.85
N PHE A 10 -4.04 10.46 17.69
CA PHE A 10 -4.66 9.40 16.92
C PHE A 10 -4.39 8.09 17.66
N VAL A 11 -5.39 7.65 18.43
CA VAL A 11 -5.40 6.36 19.13
C VAL A 11 -4.98 5.25 18.17
N GLU A 12 -3.84 4.64 18.45
CA GLU A 12 -3.37 3.42 17.78
C GLU A 12 -4.27 2.25 18.18
N LYS A 13 -5.30 1.98 17.37
CA LYS A 13 -6.22 0.84 17.53
C LYS A 13 -5.67 -0.42 16.88
N ARG A 14 -4.49 -0.94 17.26
CA ARG A 14 -3.95 -2.14 16.59
C ARG A 14 -3.37 -3.16 17.56
N SER A 15 -4.01 -4.32 17.62
CA SER A 15 -3.63 -5.49 18.40
C SER A 15 -3.18 -6.60 17.44
N GLY A 16 -1.91 -6.62 17.03
CA GLY A 16 -1.38 -7.75 16.25
C GLY A 16 0.11 -7.63 15.92
N PRO A 17 0.90 -8.72 16.08
CA PRO A 17 2.33 -8.71 15.76
C PRO A 17 2.56 -8.58 14.24
N ARG A 18 3.44 -7.68 13.83
CA ARG A 18 3.87 -7.54 12.44
C ARG A 18 4.90 -8.62 12.12
N THR A 19 4.65 -9.41 11.08
CA THR A 19 5.77 -9.96 10.30
C THR A 19 6.30 -8.76 9.52
N ALA A 20 7.51 -8.29 9.81
CA ALA A 20 8.16 -7.25 9.02
C ALA A 20 8.11 -7.71 7.54
N ILE A 21 7.41 -6.95 6.70
CA ILE A 21 7.33 -7.26 5.28
C ILE A 21 8.68 -6.84 4.72
N SER A 22 9.54 -7.82 4.46
CA SER A 22 10.83 -7.56 3.82
C SER A 22 10.60 -6.97 2.43
N GLU A 23 11.60 -6.25 1.91
CA GLU A 23 11.61 -5.68 0.55
C GLU A 23 11.43 -6.73 -0.57
N ASP A 24 11.36 -8.01 -0.21
CA ASP A 24 11.22 -9.16 -1.08
C ASP A 24 9.77 -9.59 -1.32
N TYR A 25 8.79 -8.98 -0.65
CA TYR A 25 7.38 -9.26 -0.89
C TYR A 25 6.83 -8.45 -2.07
N SER A 26 5.87 -9.04 -2.77
CA SER A 26 5.22 -8.39 -3.91
C SER A 26 3.74 -8.77 -4.04
N VAL A 27 3.00 -7.95 -4.77
CA VAL A 27 1.58 -8.15 -5.07
C VAL A 27 1.33 -8.10 -6.56
N GLU A 28 0.47 -8.98 -7.03
CA GLU A 28 -0.07 -8.99 -8.39
C GLU A 28 -1.58 -8.74 -8.34
N PHE A 29 -2.09 -7.89 -9.21
CA PHE A 29 -3.52 -7.67 -9.36
C PHE A 29 -3.88 -7.13 -10.75
N GLN A 30 -5.15 -7.24 -11.10
CA GLN A 30 -5.73 -6.64 -12.28
C GLN A 30 -6.70 -5.52 -11.85
N VAL A 31 -6.61 -4.36 -12.49
CA VAL A 31 -7.64 -3.32 -12.35
C VAL A 31 -8.83 -3.73 -13.24
N LYS A 32 -10.02 -3.79 -12.65
CA LYS A 32 -11.20 -4.30 -13.35
C LYS A 32 -11.44 -3.52 -14.66
N GLY A 33 -11.49 -4.24 -15.76
CA GLY A 33 -11.79 -3.68 -17.08
C GLY A 33 -10.60 -3.03 -17.81
N THR A 34 -9.38 -3.08 -17.27
CA THR A 34 -8.21 -2.55 -17.98
C THR A 34 -7.52 -3.59 -18.86
N GLY A 35 -7.49 -4.86 -18.46
CA GLY A 35 -6.84 -5.96 -19.19
C GLY A 35 -5.46 -6.34 -18.63
N PRO A 36 -4.49 -5.42 -18.48
CA PRO A 36 -3.19 -5.72 -17.91
C PRO A 36 -3.23 -6.24 -16.48
N ILE A 37 -2.32 -7.17 -16.19
CA ILE A 37 -1.97 -7.60 -14.84
C ILE A 37 -0.77 -6.77 -14.40
N TYR A 38 -0.84 -6.19 -13.21
CA TYR A 38 0.21 -5.36 -12.64
C TYR A 38 0.87 -6.07 -11.47
N HIS A 39 2.20 -5.94 -11.38
CA HIS A 39 3.00 -6.53 -10.33
C HIS A 39 3.88 -5.46 -9.68
N PHE A 40 3.75 -5.30 -8.35
CA PHE A 40 4.49 -4.31 -7.57
C PHE A 40 5.18 -4.93 -6.37
N LYS A 41 6.36 -4.41 -6.02
CA LYS A 41 6.98 -4.67 -4.71
C LYS A 41 6.21 -3.97 -3.60
N LEU A 42 6.08 -4.64 -2.45
CA LEU A 42 5.54 -4.03 -1.25
C LEU A 42 6.61 -3.18 -0.54
N TRP A 43 6.17 -2.08 0.04
CA TRP A 43 6.96 -1.14 0.84
C TRP A 43 6.28 -0.93 2.20
N ASP A 44 7.05 -0.99 3.30
CA ASP A 44 6.58 -0.77 4.68
C ASP A 44 7.18 0.52 5.26
N GLU A 45 6.98 1.66 4.56
CA GLU A 45 7.66 2.93 4.91
C GLU A 45 6.77 3.98 5.62
N SER A 46 5.61 3.65 6.19
CA SER A 46 4.95 4.62 7.09
C SER A 46 4.06 4.00 8.15
N ASN A 47 4.24 4.47 9.41
CA ASN A 47 3.37 4.36 10.59
C ASN A 47 2.35 3.21 10.59
N GLY A 48 2.80 2.01 10.25
CA GLY A 48 2.05 0.78 10.43
C GLY A 48 1.24 0.25 9.22
N GLY A 49 1.50 0.60 7.96
CA GLY A 49 0.76 0.06 6.80
C GLY A 49 1.59 -0.40 5.59
N MET A 50 1.08 -1.37 4.81
CA MET A 50 1.66 -1.80 3.53
C MET A 50 1.41 -0.76 2.43
N SER A 51 2.35 -0.60 1.52
CA SER A 51 2.21 0.28 0.35
C SER A 51 2.86 -0.28 -0.91
N ILE A 52 2.52 0.27 -2.07
CA ILE A 52 3.23 0.06 -3.35
C ILE A 52 3.64 1.41 -3.93
N LEU A 53 4.70 1.40 -4.73
CA LEU A 53 5.15 2.57 -5.49
C LEU A 53 4.70 2.45 -6.95
N VAL A 54 3.97 3.46 -7.41
CA VAL A 54 3.43 3.54 -8.77
C VAL A 54 4.04 4.74 -9.47
N LYS A 55 4.67 4.56 -10.63
CA LYS A 55 5.20 5.71 -11.40
C LYS A 55 4.08 6.61 -11.88
N GLN A 56 4.33 7.92 -11.88
CA GLN A 56 3.32 8.91 -12.31
C GLN A 56 2.90 8.76 -13.79
N ASP A 57 3.77 8.21 -14.64
CA ASP A 57 3.55 7.97 -16.06
C ASP A 57 3.06 6.54 -16.38
N SER A 58 2.76 5.74 -15.34
CA SER A 58 2.26 4.39 -15.55
C SER A 58 0.82 4.37 -16.04
N SER A 59 0.46 3.32 -16.79
CA SER A 59 -0.90 3.13 -17.31
C SER A 59 -1.89 2.60 -16.26
N VAL A 60 -1.44 2.30 -15.04
CA VAL A 60 -2.33 1.84 -13.98
C VAL A 60 -3.10 3.02 -13.41
N SER A 61 -4.42 2.91 -13.39
CA SER A 61 -5.31 3.91 -12.78
C SER A 61 -5.93 3.30 -11.54
N LEU A 62 -5.68 3.92 -10.38
CA LEU A 62 -6.18 3.48 -9.08
C LEU A 62 -6.96 4.61 -8.40
N SER A 63 -7.99 4.24 -7.64
CA SER A 63 -8.78 5.12 -6.78
C SER A 63 -8.77 4.64 -5.34
N VAL A 64 -8.91 5.55 -4.37
CA VAL A 64 -9.09 5.24 -2.94
C VAL A 64 -10.40 4.48 -2.65
N THR A 65 -11.28 4.38 -3.64
CA THR A 65 -12.50 3.56 -3.59
C THR A 65 -12.26 2.11 -4.01
N ASP A 66 -11.11 1.80 -4.59
CA ASP A 66 -10.88 0.47 -5.18
C ASP A 66 -10.67 -0.59 -4.12
N ILE A 67 -11.29 -1.74 -4.37
CA ILE A 67 -11.07 -3.00 -3.67
C ILE A 67 -10.64 -4.01 -4.74
N LEU A 68 -9.44 -4.54 -4.59
CA LEU A 68 -8.80 -5.40 -5.58
C LEU A 68 -8.51 -6.76 -4.94
N ASP A 69 -8.75 -7.84 -5.67
CA ASP A 69 -8.22 -9.15 -5.31
C ASP A 69 -6.74 -9.17 -5.65
N MET A 70 -5.88 -9.16 -4.63
CA MET A 70 -4.43 -9.12 -4.77
C MET A 70 -3.81 -10.46 -4.40
N ASN A 71 -3.00 -10.99 -5.30
CA ASN A 71 -2.15 -12.15 -5.09
C ASN A 71 -0.86 -11.69 -4.39
N TYR A 72 -0.59 -12.20 -3.18
CA TYR A 72 0.62 -11.89 -2.41
C TYR A 72 1.68 -12.97 -2.60
N TYR A 73 2.89 -12.55 -2.95
CA TYR A 73 4.05 -13.43 -3.17
C TYR A 73 5.15 -13.15 -2.16
N THR A 74 5.87 -14.18 -1.74
CA THR A 74 7.15 -14.01 -1.05
C THR A 74 8.30 -13.85 -2.04
N ASP A 75 9.48 -13.54 -1.49
CA ASP A 75 10.81 -13.55 -2.10
C ASP A 75 11.07 -14.66 -3.14
N LYS A 76 10.52 -15.86 -2.95
CA LYS A 76 10.70 -17.04 -3.80
C LYS A 76 9.67 -17.15 -4.92
N ALA A 77 8.99 -16.05 -5.25
CA ALA A 77 7.87 -16.00 -6.20
C ALA A 77 6.76 -17.01 -5.89
N ARG A 78 6.65 -17.45 -4.63
CA ARG A 78 5.63 -18.38 -4.21
C ARG A 78 4.37 -17.60 -3.85
N LEU A 79 3.27 -17.87 -4.56
CA LEU A 79 1.95 -17.37 -4.19
C LEU A 79 1.61 -17.87 -2.78
N THR A 80 1.33 -16.92 -1.88
CA THR A 80 0.98 -17.22 -0.49
C THR A 80 -0.52 -17.22 -0.27
N LYS A 81 -1.19 -16.19 -0.79
CA LYS A 81 -2.61 -15.94 -0.57
C LYS A 81 -3.14 -14.91 -1.55
N THR A 82 -4.42 -15.03 -1.89
CA THR A 82 -5.19 -13.99 -2.55
C THR A 82 -6.05 -13.31 -1.49
N ILE A 83 -5.95 -11.98 -1.37
CA ILE A 83 -6.70 -11.21 -0.37
C ILE A 83 -7.38 -10.03 -1.05
N ARG A 84 -8.63 -9.74 -0.66
CA ARG A 84 -9.27 -8.47 -0.97
C ARG A 84 -8.56 -7.34 -0.24
N THR A 85 -7.99 -6.43 -1.01
CA THR A 85 -7.22 -5.32 -0.49
C THR A 85 -7.85 -4.00 -0.94
N ARG A 86 -8.06 -3.10 0.00
CA ARG A 86 -8.55 -1.75 -0.24
C ARG A 86 -7.40 -0.77 -0.39
N ILE A 87 -7.50 0.14 -1.35
CA ILE A 87 -6.64 1.32 -1.43
C ILE A 87 -7.08 2.33 -0.37
N VAL A 88 -6.19 2.71 0.55
CA VAL A 88 -6.53 3.60 1.68
C VAL A 88 -6.06 5.04 1.50
N HIS A 89 -4.97 5.26 0.76
CA HIS A 89 -4.50 6.58 0.35
C HIS A 89 -3.63 6.47 -0.91
N ILE A 90 -3.54 7.57 -1.65
CA ILE A 90 -2.64 7.72 -2.80
C ILE A 90 -1.95 9.07 -2.63
N THR A 91 -0.66 9.05 -2.31
CA THR A 91 0.14 10.26 -2.05
C THR A 91 1.13 10.48 -3.18
N LYS A 92 1.08 11.64 -3.82
CA LYS A 92 2.07 12.03 -4.83
C LYS A 92 3.31 12.56 -4.13
N HIS A 93 4.48 12.05 -4.50
CA HIS A 93 5.76 12.59 -4.08
C HIS A 93 6.47 13.26 -5.26
N ASP A 94 6.61 14.58 -5.17
CA ASP A 94 7.29 15.40 -6.19
C ASP A 94 8.78 15.65 -5.85
N SER A 95 9.21 15.28 -4.65
CA SER A 95 10.59 15.42 -4.19
C SER A 95 10.97 14.33 -3.19
N GLY A 96 12.27 14.10 -2.99
CA GLY A 96 12.80 13.11 -2.05
C GLY A 96 12.91 11.70 -2.63
N ARG A 97 13.01 10.68 -1.76
CA ARG A 97 13.26 9.27 -2.14
C ARG A 97 12.23 8.71 -3.14
N PHE A 98 10.98 9.18 -3.08
CA PHE A 98 9.87 8.73 -3.93
C PHE A 98 9.48 9.73 -5.02
N ALA A 99 10.36 10.67 -5.36
CA ALA A 99 10.11 11.62 -6.45
C ALA A 99 9.69 10.88 -7.74
N GLY A 100 8.66 11.40 -8.41
CA GLY A 100 8.11 10.80 -9.63
C GLY A 100 7.21 9.58 -9.40
N HIS A 101 6.88 9.26 -8.14
CA HIS A 101 6.01 8.14 -7.78
C HIS A 101 4.80 8.60 -6.95
N PHE A 102 3.74 7.80 -7.02
CA PHE A 102 2.68 7.74 -6.04
C PHE A 102 2.98 6.63 -5.04
N VAL A 103 2.84 6.95 -3.76
CA VAL A 103 2.79 5.96 -2.67
C VAL A 103 1.32 5.59 -2.46
N VAL A 104 1.00 4.33 -2.72
CA VAL A 104 -0.37 3.80 -2.63
C VAL A 104 -0.47 2.91 -1.41
N GLY A 105 -1.22 3.37 -0.41
CA GLY A 105 -1.44 2.62 0.83
C GLY A 105 -2.47 1.51 0.66
N LEU A 106 -2.19 0.36 1.26
CA LEU A 106 -2.98 -0.87 1.16
C LEU A 106 -3.50 -1.32 2.54
N ALA A 107 -4.75 -1.77 2.59
CA ALA A 107 -5.33 -2.44 3.75
C ALA A 107 -6.01 -3.75 3.36
N GLN A 108 -5.59 -4.86 3.98
CA GLN A 108 -6.24 -6.15 3.82
C GLN A 108 -7.63 -6.13 4.47
N LEU A 109 -8.64 -6.57 3.74
CA LEU A 109 -9.98 -6.83 4.26
C LEU A 109 -10.00 -8.27 4.76
N LEU A 110 -10.13 -8.46 6.07
CA LEU A 110 -10.35 -9.78 6.67
C LEU A 110 -11.81 -10.18 6.39
N SER A 111 -11.99 -11.37 5.82
CA SER A 111 -13.29 -12.01 5.57
C SER A 111 -13.85 -12.67 6.82
#